data_AF-A0A8I0TUI5-F1
#
_entry.id   AF-A0A8I0TUI5-F1
#
_cell.length_a   1.000
_cell.length_b   1.000
_cell.length_c   1.000
_cell.angle_alpha   90.00
_cell.angle_beta   90.00
_cell.angle_gamma   90.00
#
_symmetry.space_group_name_H-M   'P 1'
#
loop_
_entity.id
_entity.type
_entity.pdbx_description
1 polymer ?
#
loop_
_entity_poly.entity_id
_entity_poly.type
_entity_poly.pdbx_seq_one_letter_code
_entity_poly.pdbx_strand_id
1 'polypeptide(L)'
;MDRRRPALVSVALAAAAAALGASVFGGGPVDRPMPPGADLAAQLDALRGANDLVRATRADVGRDPALYPTAYARLEAALAAGRQAGGAAGVPEVEAARLAELARSDVLDTPAWRAHYVCLSLAGRGTDGSRGAATVLEQAGLRQRAEGEALGYLTAPDDEDDTLTSLATRAAFLQTLTCLGRDGEVPRTLLATLAADTARAEQAVPALYAVEALRAVGVRAHATRAVRGADARLGAGCTGLDPIQRAALTLLRQRLTRATYDCLVPVLSDSDTQTRWLVRRALMVGDGTGPVAGSLPEPVGHVRPDGLVAKTPAQLGTLTATYDAARALTAGAQQEHTPYWLKRRLTRMGADAGLEPSDRLLLAMTCHRLALTCGPQAAKGVAEAARLKVPTRLTPENERRWYGVMAARAEFGLGCGRTTVDAPDGEGRAELSARSLRIAVVLADAGCAAHAARLTERTDLIAQARRALRAGDLVTASDAVQAALASEQSIPQQLWDDLPELLRRYSDTRFPDLYAASPGGTASADATRAAYYLLA
;
A
#
# COMPACT_ATOMS: atom_id res chain seq x y z
N MET A 1 -38.42 63.85 16.96
CA MET A 1 -37.23 64.70 17.18
C MET A 1 -36.31 63.89 18.06
N ASP A 2 -35.15 63.39 17.65
CA ASP A 2 -34.18 63.94 16.71
C ASP A 2 -33.24 62.79 16.26
N ARG A 3 -32.83 62.78 14.97
CA ARG A 3 -31.50 62.38 14.42
C ARG A 3 -31.03 60.92 14.64
N ARG A 4 -30.68 60.09 13.64
CA ARG A 4 -29.88 60.29 12.41
C ARG A 4 -29.97 59.04 11.49
N ARG A 5 -30.08 59.27 10.16
CA ARG A 5 -29.59 58.38 9.06
C ARG A 5 -28.05 58.57 8.89
N PRO A 6 -27.27 57.91 7.99
CA PRO A 6 -27.48 56.76 7.08
C PRO A 6 -26.28 55.73 6.99
N ALA A 7 -26.41 54.76 6.05
CA ALA A 7 -25.37 54.24 5.13
C ALA A 7 -24.50 53.00 5.46
N LEU A 8 -24.74 51.95 4.66
CA LEU A 8 -23.81 51.19 3.79
C LEU A 8 -22.67 50.31 4.37
N VAL A 9 -22.76 49.03 3.95
CA VAL A 9 -21.69 48.10 3.55
C VAL A 9 -20.73 47.60 4.64
N SER A 10 -20.78 46.28 4.88
CA SER A 10 -19.62 45.39 4.72
C SER A 10 -20.03 43.92 4.82
N VAL A 11 -19.71 43.17 3.76
CA VAL A 11 -19.64 41.70 3.77
C VAL A 11 -18.53 41.30 4.73
N ALA A 12 -18.83 40.37 5.65
CA ALA A 12 -17.80 39.59 6.33
C ALA A 12 -18.34 38.17 6.54
N LEU A 13 -17.93 37.29 5.61
CA LEU A 13 -17.93 35.84 5.80
C LEU A 13 -17.09 35.53 7.04
N ALA A 14 -17.73 35.12 8.12
CA ALA A 14 -17.04 34.49 9.23
C ALA A 14 -16.94 32.99 8.93
N ALA A 15 -15.81 32.59 8.35
CA ALA A 15 -15.36 31.21 8.32
C ALA A 15 -15.06 30.78 9.77
N ALA A 16 -15.95 29.97 10.34
CA ALA A 16 -15.70 29.34 11.62
C ALA A 16 -14.85 28.09 11.40
N ALA A 17 -13.55 28.23 11.65
CA ALA A 17 -12.61 27.15 11.84
C ALA A 17 -13.16 26.19 12.91
N ALA A 18 -13.58 24.99 12.50
CA ALA A 18 -13.83 23.88 13.41
C ALA A 18 -12.47 23.32 13.83
N ALA A 19 -11.95 23.90 14.91
CA ALA A 19 -10.72 23.51 15.57
C ALA A 19 -10.78 22.04 16.03
N LEU A 20 -9.62 21.39 15.89
CA LEU A 20 -9.25 20.13 16.53
C LEU A 20 -9.56 20.18 18.02
N GLY A 21 -10.66 19.55 18.42
CA GLY A 21 -11.03 19.36 19.82
C GLY A 21 -10.34 18.14 20.42
N ALA A 22 -9.01 18.15 20.48
CA ALA A 22 -8.29 17.37 21.48
C ALA A 22 -8.02 18.31 22.66
N SER A 23 -8.61 17.98 23.81
CA SER A 23 -8.49 18.73 25.05
C SER A 23 -7.03 18.97 25.43
N VAL A 24 -6.59 20.22 25.34
CA VAL A 24 -5.30 20.71 25.81
C VAL A 24 -5.40 20.92 27.33
N PHE A 25 -4.77 20.04 28.10
CA PHE A 25 -4.30 20.39 29.43
C PHE A 25 -2.92 19.76 29.65
N GLY A 26 -1.89 20.61 29.65
CA GLY A 26 -0.55 20.26 30.14
C GLY A 26 0.59 20.38 29.12
N GLY A 27 1.00 21.61 28.77
CA GLY A 27 2.24 21.87 28.04
C GLY A 27 2.23 23.25 27.40
N GLY A 28 3.26 24.07 27.65
CA GLY A 28 3.42 25.35 26.95
C GLY A 28 3.56 25.16 25.43
N PRO A 29 3.52 26.24 24.63
CA PRO A 29 3.71 26.15 23.20
C PRO A 29 5.06 25.48 22.91
N VAL A 30 5.02 24.34 22.21
CA VAL A 30 6.20 23.66 21.68
C VAL A 30 6.53 24.34 20.35
N ASP A 31 7.70 24.94 20.24
CA ASP A 31 8.19 25.46 18.96
C ASP A 31 8.48 24.26 18.05
N ARG A 32 7.70 24.12 16.98
CA ARG A 32 7.87 23.05 16.00
C ARG A 32 8.58 23.60 14.76
N PRO A 33 9.51 22.85 14.15
CA PRO A 33 10.10 23.26 12.88
C PRO A 33 8.99 23.44 11.82
N MET A 34 9.14 24.44 10.95
CA MET A 34 8.24 24.57 9.79
C MET A 34 8.32 23.28 8.96
N PRO A 35 7.18 22.63 8.66
CA PRO A 35 7.23 21.39 7.89
C PRO A 35 7.74 21.68 6.46
N PRO A 36 8.76 20.93 5.96
CA PRO A 36 8.98 20.81 4.51
C PRO A 36 7.74 20.20 3.84
N GLY A 37 7.55 20.37 2.53
CA GLY A 37 6.34 19.87 1.85
C GLY A 37 5.69 20.80 0.84
N ALA A 38 6.37 21.90 0.45
CA ALA A 38 5.86 22.82 -0.58
C ALA A 38 5.58 22.10 -1.92
N ASP A 39 6.33 21.03 -2.20
CA ASP A 39 6.16 20.22 -3.39
C ASP A 39 5.49 18.87 -3.09
N LEU A 40 5.07 18.56 -1.85
CA LEU A 40 4.49 17.25 -1.49
C LEU A 40 3.35 16.85 -2.42
N ALA A 41 2.43 17.76 -2.70
CA ALA A 41 1.33 17.51 -3.62
C ALA A 41 1.81 17.21 -5.05
N ALA A 42 2.80 17.95 -5.55
CA ALA A 42 3.38 17.75 -6.88
C ALA A 42 4.23 16.46 -6.94
N GLN A 43 4.95 16.14 -5.87
CA GLN A 43 5.75 14.94 -5.76
C GLN A 43 4.86 13.72 -5.63
N LEU A 44 3.72 13.77 -4.92
CA LEU A 44 2.69 12.72 -4.93
C LEU A 44 2.02 12.59 -6.31
N ASP A 45 1.83 13.70 -7.03
CA ASP A 45 1.28 13.72 -8.40
C ASP A 45 2.23 13.05 -9.41
N ALA A 46 3.53 13.28 -9.28
CA ALA A 46 4.57 12.66 -10.12
C ALA A 46 4.60 11.12 -10.02
N LEU A 47 3.93 10.53 -9.02
CA LEU A 47 3.89 9.09 -8.74
C LEU A 47 2.63 8.43 -9.28
N ARG A 48 1.79 9.20 -9.97
CA ARG A 48 0.55 8.72 -10.57
C ARG A 48 0.76 7.54 -11.53
N GLY A 49 1.96 7.39 -12.11
CA GLY A 49 2.34 6.30 -13.03
C GLY A 49 3.64 5.56 -12.71
N ALA A 50 4.55 6.13 -11.91
CA ALA A 50 5.78 5.41 -11.57
C ALA A 50 5.48 4.35 -10.48
N ASN A 51 5.68 3.08 -10.83
CA ASN A 51 5.74 1.90 -9.94
C ASN A 51 6.75 2.03 -8.76
N ASP A 52 7.29 3.21 -8.47
CA ASP A 52 8.47 3.48 -7.64
C ASP A 52 8.17 4.15 -6.29
N LEU A 53 6.91 4.37 -5.92
CA LEU A 53 6.53 4.81 -4.56
C LEU A 53 5.40 4.02 -3.92
N VAL A 54 5.06 2.95 -4.62
CA VAL A 54 3.92 2.12 -4.34
C VAL A 54 4.40 1.08 -3.33
N ARG A 55 3.66 0.93 -2.25
CA ARG A 55 3.83 -0.10 -1.22
C ARG A 55 4.92 0.18 -0.19
N ALA A 56 4.48 0.78 0.91
CA ALA A 56 4.73 0.16 2.22
C ALA A 56 3.77 0.80 3.21
N THR A 57 2.87 0.01 3.79
CA THR A 57 2.25 0.30 5.08
C THR A 57 2.40 -0.93 5.95
N ARG A 58 2.67 -0.75 7.25
CA ARG A 58 2.80 -1.87 8.19
C ARG A 58 1.48 -2.22 8.89
N ALA A 59 0.50 -1.32 8.86
CA ALA A 59 -0.78 -1.49 9.54
C ALA A 59 -1.79 -2.18 8.62
N ASP A 60 -2.31 -3.34 9.00
CA ASP A 60 -3.31 -4.13 8.25
C ASP A 60 -4.74 -3.59 8.45
N VAL A 61 -5.16 -2.65 7.61
CA VAL A 61 -6.49 -2.01 7.65
C VAL A 61 -7.53 -2.70 6.73
N GLY A 62 -7.13 -3.69 5.93
CA GLY A 62 -8.06 -4.46 5.09
C GLY A 62 -8.90 -5.47 5.89
N ARG A 63 -10.22 -5.24 5.96
CA ARG A 63 -11.17 -6.23 6.54
C ARG A 63 -11.50 -7.36 5.57
N ASP A 64 -11.55 -7.03 4.28
CA ASP A 64 -12.07 -7.89 3.23
C ASP A 64 -10.93 -8.40 2.33
N PRO A 65 -11.10 -9.56 1.68
CA PRO A 65 -10.20 -9.98 0.61
C PRO A 65 -10.02 -8.91 -0.49
N ALA A 66 -8.90 -8.93 -1.19
CA ALA A 66 -8.69 -8.17 -2.44
C ALA A 66 -8.01 -9.05 -3.50
N LEU A 67 -8.26 -8.74 -4.77
CA LEU A 67 -7.73 -9.53 -5.88
C LEU A 67 -6.20 -9.46 -5.96
N TYR A 68 -5.61 -8.26 -5.91
CA TYR A 68 -4.16 -8.10 -6.01
C TYR A 68 -3.39 -8.84 -4.89
N PRO A 69 -3.72 -8.67 -3.59
CA PRO A 69 -3.03 -9.40 -2.52
C PRO A 69 -3.23 -10.90 -2.64
N THR A 70 -4.43 -11.34 -3.04
CA THR A 70 -4.72 -12.77 -3.28
C THR A 70 -3.82 -13.32 -4.39
N ALA A 71 -3.70 -12.62 -5.52
CA ALA A 71 -2.87 -13.04 -6.64
C ALA A 71 -1.42 -13.28 -6.22
N TYR A 72 -0.75 -12.27 -5.68
CA TYR A 72 0.69 -12.35 -5.43
C TYR A 72 1.07 -13.12 -4.16
N ALA A 73 0.28 -13.06 -3.10
CA ALA A 73 0.57 -13.83 -1.88
C ALA A 73 0.41 -15.35 -2.13
N ARG A 74 -0.55 -15.75 -2.95
CA ARG A 74 -0.67 -17.16 -3.36
C ARG A 74 0.51 -17.61 -4.20
N LEU A 75 0.94 -16.78 -5.16
CA LEU A 75 2.14 -17.06 -5.94
C LEU A 75 3.39 -17.16 -5.05
N GLU A 76 3.53 -16.29 -4.04
CA GLU A 76 4.60 -16.37 -3.04
C GLU A 76 4.53 -17.69 -2.25
N ALA A 77 3.35 -18.03 -1.73
CA ALA A 77 3.12 -19.24 -0.94
C ALA A 77 3.38 -20.52 -1.77
N ALA A 78 3.01 -20.52 -3.06
CA ALA A 78 3.23 -21.65 -3.96
C ALA A 78 4.73 -21.94 -4.17
N LEU A 79 5.58 -20.91 -4.20
CA LEU A 79 7.03 -21.06 -4.30
C LEU A 79 7.63 -21.74 -3.06
N ALA A 80 7.02 -21.55 -1.88
CA ALA A 80 7.44 -22.22 -0.65
C ALA A 80 6.93 -23.68 -0.59
N ALA A 81 5.66 -23.91 -0.91
CA ALA A 81 5.02 -25.23 -0.82
C ALA A 81 5.55 -26.26 -1.81
N GLY A 82 5.93 -25.85 -3.04
CA GLY A 82 6.40 -26.75 -4.11
C GLY A 82 7.68 -27.56 -3.80
N ARG A 83 8.30 -27.35 -2.63
CA ARG A 83 9.51 -28.10 -2.20
C ARG A 83 9.30 -28.99 -0.98
N GLN A 84 8.22 -28.84 -0.22
CA GLN A 84 7.88 -29.73 0.89
C GLN A 84 7.14 -30.99 0.39
N ALA A 85 7.77 -31.73 -0.53
CA ALA A 85 7.30 -33.06 -0.90
C ALA A 85 7.61 -34.03 0.26
N GLY A 86 6.76 -34.02 1.28
CA GLY A 86 6.91 -34.90 2.45
C GLY A 86 6.04 -34.61 3.67
N GLY A 87 5.31 -33.49 3.75
CA GLY A 87 4.44 -33.25 4.91
C GLY A 87 3.68 -31.92 4.92
N ALA A 88 2.38 -32.01 4.62
CA ALA A 88 1.28 -31.21 5.14
C ALA A 88 1.48 -29.69 5.43
N ALA A 89 1.44 -28.87 4.38
CA ALA A 89 0.59 -27.66 4.29
C ALA A 89 0.67 -27.09 2.86
N GLY A 90 -0.17 -27.60 1.95
CA GLY A 90 -0.33 -26.98 0.62
C GLY A 90 -0.97 -25.59 0.74
N VAL A 91 -0.71 -24.70 -0.23
CA VAL A 91 -1.47 -23.43 -0.34
C VAL A 91 -2.95 -23.79 -0.42
N PRO A 92 -3.83 -23.23 0.45
CA PRO A 92 -5.25 -23.52 0.40
C PRO A 92 -5.83 -23.35 -1.00
N GLU A 93 -6.71 -24.24 -1.43
CA GLU A 93 -7.40 -24.15 -2.71
C GLU A 93 -8.27 -22.88 -2.77
N VAL A 94 -8.32 -22.20 -3.92
CA VAL A 94 -9.23 -21.05 -4.05
C VAL A 94 -10.65 -21.52 -4.28
N GLU A 95 -11.58 -21.06 -3.45
CA GLU A 95 -13.01 -21.21 -3.71
C GLU A 95 -13.43 -20.33 -4.90
N ALA A 96 -13.75 -20.93 -6.05
CA ALA A 96 -14.07 -20.21 -7.29
C ALA A 96 -15.21 -19.20 -7.11
N ALA A 97 -16.27 -19.56 -6.36
CA ALA A 97 -17.40 -18.67 -6.11
C ALA A 97 -16.99 -17.41 -5.31
N ARG A 98 -16.06 -17.56 -4.35
CA ARG A 98 -15.53 -16.44 -3.55
C ARG A 98 -14.61 -15.56 -4.38
N LEU A 99 -13.79 -16.15 -5.24
CA LEU A 99 -12.98 -15.37 -6.18
C LEU A 99 -13.83 -14.62 -7.21
N ALA A 100 -14.95 -15.21 -7.66
CA ALA A 100 -15.88 -14.56 -8.59
C ALA A 100 -16.65 -13.41 -7.91
N GLU A 101 -17.08 -13.60 -6.67
CA GLU A 101 -17.68 -12.55 -5.83
C GLU A 101 -16.70 -11.39 -5.67
N LEU A 102 -15.45 -11.70 -5.29
CA LEU A 102 -14.39 -10.72 -5.13
C LEU A 102 -14.07 -9.99 -6.44
N ALA A 103 -13.98 -10.71 -7.55
CA ALA A 103 -13.74 -10.10 -8.87
C ALA A 103 -14.86 -9.11 -9.25
N ARG A 104 -16.11 -9.47 -8.95
CA ARG A 104 -17.27 -8.62 -9.22
C ARG A 104 -17.23 -7.33 -8.41
N SER A 105 -16.81 -7.41 -7.16
CA SER A 105 -16.93 -6.31 -6.19
C SER A 105 -15.68 -5.43 -6.04
N ASP A 106 -14.50 -5.89 -6.44
CA ASP A 106 -13.25 -5.11 -6.44
C ASP A 106 -13.22 -4.08 -7.59
N VAL A 107 -14.14 -3.11 -7.56
CA VAL A 107 -14.39 -2.15 -8.65
C VAL A 107 -13.33 -1.05 -8.77
N LEU A 108 -12.33 -1.03 -7.87
CA LEU A 108 -11.23 -0.06 -7.93
C LEU A 108 -10.30 -0.30 -9.12
N ASP A 109 -10.29 -1.53 -9.63
CA ASP A 109 -9.58 -1.94 -10.82
C ASP A 109 -10.51 -2.05 -12.03
N THR A 110 -9.94 -1.79 -13.21
CA THR A 110 -10.66 -2.00 -14.46
C THR A 110 -10.95 -3.50 -14.68
N PRO A 111 -11.99 -3.86 -15.44
CA PRO A 111 -12.26 -5.26 -15.79
C PRO A 111 -11.03 -6.07 -16.24
N ALA A 112 -10.15 -5.51 -17.06
CA ALA A 112 -8.94 -6.19 -17.52
C ALA A 112 -7.91 -6.45 -16.40
N TRP A 113 -7.71 -5.48 -15.49
CA TRP A 113 -6.84 -5.66 -14.33
C TRP A 113 -7.40 -6.68 -13.33
N ARG A 114 -8.70 -6.68 -13.08
CA ARG A 114 -9.34 -7.71 -12.27
C ARG A 114 -9.16 -9.11 -12.85
N ALA A 115 -9.33 -9.25 -14.17
CA ALA A 115 -9.09 -10.52 -14.86
C ALA A 115 -7.63 -10.97 -14.77
N HIS A 116 -6.67 -10.03 -14.86
CA HIS A 116 -5.26 -10.30 -14.64
C HIS A 116 -5.02 -10.93 -13.26
N TYR A 117 -5.57 -10.35 -12.19
CA TYR A 117 -5.40 -10.88 -10.84
C TYR A 117 -6.12 -12.20 -10.60
N VAL A 118 -7.29 -12.43 -11.22
CA VAL A 118 -7.95 -13.75 -11.21
C VAL A 118 -7.05 -14.80 -11.85
N CYS A 119 -6.46 -14.49 -13.01
CA CYS A 119 -5.50 -15.36 -13.70
C CYS A 119 -4.28 -15.69 -12.84
N LEU A 120 -3.69 -14.69 -12.18
CA LEU A 120 -2.56 -14.90 -11.27
C LEU A 120 -2.94 -15.73 -10.04
N SER A 121 -4.13 -15.51 -9.47
CA SER A 121 -4.61 -16.24 -8.28
C SER A 121 -4.79 -17.75 -8.53
N LEU A 122 -5.04 -18.12 -9.80
CA LEU A 122 -5.21 -19.49 -10.26
C LEU A 122 -3.97 -20.05 -10.98
N ALA A 123 -2.89 -19.27 -11.07
CA ALA A 123 -1.65 -19.69 -11.71
C ALA A 123 -1.01 -20.88 -10.95
N GLY A 124 -0.45 -21.84 -11.68
CA GLY A 124 0.12 -23.08 -11.14
C GLY A 124 -0.74 -24.34 -11.34
N ARG A 125 -1.98 -24.21 -11.86
CA ARG A 125 -2.88 -25.33 -12.20
C ARG A 125 -2.85 -25.78 -13.66
N GLY A 126 -1.87 -25.36 -14.46
CA GLY A 126 -1.77 -25.72 -15.89
C GLY A 126 -3.00 -25.30 -16.71
N THR A 127 -3.42 -26.13 -17.67
CA THR A 127 -4.61 -25.91 -18.52
C THR A 127 -5.92 -25.87 -17.73
N ASP A 128 -5.96 -26.47 -16.54
CA ASP A 128 -7.12 -26.40 -15.65
C ASP A 128 -7.24 -25.02 -14.97
N GLY A 129 -6.13 -24.30 -14.79
CA GLY A 129 -6.12 -22.92 -14.31
C GLY A 129 -6.75 -21.94 -15.30
N SER A 130 -6.49 -22.11 -16.60
CA SER A 130 -7.08 -21.29 -17.68
C SER A 130 -8.59 -21.47 -17.76
N ARG A 131 -9.08 -22.72 -17.76
CA ARG A 131 -10.53 -23.00 -17.72
C ARG A 131 -11.17 -22.45 -16.43
N GLY A 132 -10.48 -22.58 -15.30
CA GLY A 132 -10.94 -22.03 -14.01
C GLY A 132 -11.09 -20.50 -14.04
N ALA A 133 -10.12 -19.78 -14.60
CA ALA A 133 -10.16 -18.32 -14.67
C ALA A 133 -11.30 -17.80 -15.54
N ALA A 134 -11.53 -18.42 -16.71
CA ALA A 134 -12.65 -18.09 -17.58
C ALA A 134 -13.99 -18.27 -16.86
N THR A 135 -14.20 -19.40 -16.17
CA THR A 135 -15.43 -19.67 -15.40
C THR A 135 -15.64 -18.67 -14.26
N VAL A 136 -14.58 -18.33 -13.51
CA VAL A 136 -14.66 -17.32 -12.43
C VAL A 136 -15.07 -15.95 -12.99
N LEU A 137 -14.51 -15.54 -14.13
CA LEU A 137 -14.83 -14.25 -14.76
C LEU A 137 -16.22 -14.23 -15.40
N GLU A 138 -16.73 -15.37 -15.88
CA GLU A 138 -18.12 -15.51 -16.31
C GLU A 138 -19.08 -15.36 -15.14
N GLN A 139 -18.82 -16.05 -14.03
CA GLN A 139 -19.61 -15.93 -12.80
C GLN A 139 -19.57 -14.49 -12.23
N ALA A 140 -18.45 -13.79 -12.39
CA ALA A 140 -18.32 -12.40 -12.01
C ALA A 140 -19.03 -11.43 -12.97
N GLY A 141 -19.44 -11.87 -14.17
CA GLY A 141 -19.99 -11.00 -15.22
C GLY A 141 -18.96 -10.04 -15.83
N LEU A 142 -17.68 -10.43 -15.84
CA LEU A 142 -16.56 -9.60 -16.27
C LEU A 142 -15.86 -10.09 -17.54
N ARG A 143 -15.96 -11.39 -17.88
CA ARG A 143 -15.19 -12.01 -18.96
C ARG A 143 -15.12 -11.18 -20.24
N GLN A 144 -16.26 -10.91 -20.87
CA GLN A 144 -16.31 -10.18 -22.15
C GLN A 144 -15.74 -8.76 -22.06
N ARG A 145 -16.03 -8.05 -20.95
CA ARG A 145 -15.51 -6.69 -20.72
C ARG A 145 -14.01 -6.70 -20.52
N ALA A 146 -13.49 -7.66 -19.77
CA ALA A 146 -12.07 -7.81 -19.53
C ALA A 146 -11.30 -8.19 -20.81
N GLU A 147 -11.82 -9.13 -21.60
CA GLU A 147 -11.23 -9.51 -22.90
C GLU A 147 -11.21 -8.31 -23.86
N GLY A 148 -12.34 -7.62 -23.99
CA GLY A 148 -12.46 -6.45 -24.87
C GLY A 148 -11.57 -5.29 -24.46
N GLU A 149 -11.49 -4.99 -23.17
CA GLU A 149 -10.60 -3.94 -22.64
C GLU A 149 -9.13 -4.31 -22.79
N ALA A 150 -8.75 -5.56 -22.48
CA ALA A 150 -7.36 -6.02 -22.61
C ALA A 150 -6.87 -5.95 -24.07
N LEU A 151 -7.70 -6.42 -25.02
CA LEU A 151 -7.40 -6.34 -26.45
C LEU A 151 -7.42 -4.89 -26.96
N GLY A 152 -8.37 -4.10 -26.48
CA GLY A 152 -8.50 -2.67 -26.82
C GLY A 152 -7.25 -1.89 -26.43
N TYR A 153 -6.78 -2.05 -25.19
CA TYR A 153 -5.59 -1.35 -24.69
C TYR A 153 -4.30 -1.84 -25.35
N LEU A 154 -4.17 -3.13 -25.71
CA LEU A 154 -3.04 -3.60 -26.51
C LEU A 154 -2.97 -2.92 -27.88
N THR A 155 -4.12 -2.58 -28.46
CA THR A 155 -4.26 -1.94 -29.77
C THR A 155 -4.06 -0.43 -29.69
N ALA A 156 -4.65 0.21 -28.68
CA ALA A 156 -4.59 1.64 -28.43
C ALA A 156 -4.40 1.87 -26.92
N PRO A 157 -3.14 1.91 -26.45
CA PRO A 157 -2.83 2.27 -25.05
C PRO A 157 -3.34 3.67 -24.72
N ASP A 158 -3.54 3.93 -23.42
CA ASP A 158 -3.92 5.28 -22.95
C ASP A 158 -2.80 6.29 -23.23
N ASP A 159 -3.13 7.41 -23.86
CA ASP A 159 -2.19 8.48 -24.18
C ASP A 159 -1.66 9.21 -22.93
N GLU A 160 -2.37 9.09 -21.78
CA GLU A 160 -1.89 9.61 -20.49
C GLU A 160 -0.82 8.72 -19.84
N ASP A 161 -0.67 7.46 -20.25
CA ASP A 161 0.29 6.53 -19.65
C ASP A 161 1.71 6.80 -20.14
N ASP A 162 2.66 6.90 -19.20
CA ASP A 162 4.06 6.92 -19.57
C ASP A 162 4.50 5.60 -20.23
N THR A 163 5.65 5.64 -20.91
CA THR A 163 6.15 4.48 -21.69
C THR A 163 6.33 3.20 -20.88
N LEU A 164 6.71 3.29 -19.60
CA LEU A 164 6.95 2.14 -18.73
C LEU A 164 5.64 1.59 -18.16
N THR A 165 4.70 2.48 -17.81
CA THR A 165 3.33 2.12 -17.43
C THR A 165 2.63 1.40 -18.57
N SER A 166 2.65 1.97 -19.78
CA SER A 166 2.09 1.34 -20.98
C SER A 166 2.71 -0.03 -21.28
N LEU A 167 4.04 -0.19 -21.11
CA LEU A 167 4.72 -1.47 -21.28
C LEU A 167 4.24 -2.52 -20.28
N ALA A 168 4.17 -2.17 -18.99
CA ALA A 168 3.73 -3.09 -17.94
C ALA A 168 2.26 -3.49 -18.12
N THR A 169 1.37 -2.53 -18.45
CA THR A 169 -0.05 -2.81 -18.68
C THR A 169 -0.27 -3.70 -19.91
N ARG A 170 0.42 -3.43 -21.03
CA ARG A 170 0.37 -4.32 -22.21
C ARG A 170 0.88 -5.72 -21.90
N ALA A 171 1.94 -5.86 -21.12
CA ALA A 171 2.45 -7.17 -20.69
C ALA A 171 1.42 -7.92 -19.83
N ALA A 172 0.81 -7.24 -18.84
CA ALA A 172 -0.21 -7.82 -17.98
C ALA A 172 -1.45 -8.26 -18.79
N PHE A 173 -1.90 -7.43 -19.74
CA PHE A 173 -3.07 -7.72 -20.56
C PHE A 173 -2.81 -8.82 -21.59
N LEU A 174 -1.59 -8.92 -22.13
CA LEU A 174 -1.18 -10.07 -22.92
C LEU A 174 -1.22 -11.36 -22.09
N GLN A 175 -0.74 -11.34 -20.85
CA GLN A 175 -0.85 -12.48 -19.94
C GLN A 175 -2.30 -12.83 -19.62
N THR A 176 -3.17 -11.84 -19.43
CA THR A 176 -4.61 -12.04 -19.24
C THR A 176 -5.23 -12.73 -20.46
N LEU A 177 -4.97 -12.24 -21.68
CA LEU A 177 -5.48 -12.88 -22.90
C LEU A 177 -4.93 -14.30 -23.07
N THR A 178 -3.65 -14.53 -22.77
CA THR A 178 -3.04 -15.88 -22.81
C THR A 178 -3.72 -16.83 -21.81
N CYS A 179 -3.92 -16.37 -20.57
CA CYS A 179 -4.64 -17.12 -19.54
C CYS A 179 -6.07 -17.49 -19.96
N LEU A 180 -6.76 -16.60 -20.69
CA LEU A 180 -8.13 -16.82 -21.16
C LEU A 180 -8.21 -17.56 -22.51
N GLY A 181 -7.07 -17.97 -23.08
CA GLY A 181 -7.00 -18.67 -24.38
C GLY A 181 -7.36 -17.77 -25.57
N ARG A 182 -7.03 -16.47 -25.47
CA ARG A 182 -7.34 -15.40 -26.44
C ARG A 182 -6.09 -14.72 -26.98
N ASP A 183 -4.89 -15.23 -26.69
CA ASP A 183 -3.63 -14.70 -27.22
C ASP A 183 -3.55 -14.76 -28.76
N GLY A 184 -4.22 -15.75 -29.38
CA GLY A 184 -4.33 -15.86 -30.84
C GLY A 184 -5.04 -14.68 -31.52
N GLU A 185 -5.73 -13.83 -30.76
CA GLU A 185 -6.41 -12.64 -31.28
C GLU A 185 -5.52 -11.40 -31.28
N VAL A 186 -4.35 -11.47 -30.64
CA VAL A 186 -3.39 -10.37 -30.61
C VAL A 186 -2.62 -10.37 -31.93
N PRO A 187 -2.71 -9.30 -32.75
CA PRO A 187 -1.96 -9.21 -33.99
C PRO A 187 -0.45 -9.35 -33.76
N ARG A 188 0.23 -10.11 -34.64
CA ARG A 188 1.69 -10.30 -34.58
C ARG A 188 2.47 -8.99 -34.60
N THR A 189 1.94 -7.95 -35.24
CA THR A 189 2.51 -6.60 -35.27
C THR A 189 2.52 -5.94 -33.89
N LEU A 190 1.50 -6.14 -33.06
CA LEU A 190 1.46 -5.66 -31.68
C LEU A 190 2.48 -6.39 -30.81
N LEU A 191 2.60 -7.72 -30.98
CA LEU A 191 3.62 -8.51 -30.27
C LEU A 191 5.04 -8.07 -30.64
N ALA A 192 5.30 -7.79 -31.92
CA ALA A 192 6.59 -7.26 -32.36
C ALA A 192 6.88 -5.87 -31.78
N THR A 193 5.87 -5.00 -31.71
CA THR A 193 5.98 -3.67 -31.10
C THR A 193 6.27 -3.77 -29.60
N LEU A 194 5.55 -4.63 -28.88
CA LEU A 194 5.79 -4.88 -27.45
C LEU A 194 7.21 -5.43 -27.21
N ALA A 195 7.71 -6.32 -28.07
CA ALA A 195 9.07 -6.82 -28.00
C ALA A 195 10.13 -5.73 -28.23
N ALA A 196 9.89 -4.81 -29.18
CA ALA A 196 10.76 -3.67 -29.43
C ALA A 196 10.76 -2.68 -28.25
N ASP A 197 9.61 -2.41 -27.65
CA ASP A 197 9.47 -1.57 -26.46
C ASP A 197 10.17 -2.19 -25.25
N THR A 198 10.04 -3.50 -25.07
CA THR A 198 10.75 -4.26 -24.05
C THR A 198 12.27 -4.09 -24.16
N ALA A 199 12.82 -4.04 -25.37
CA ALA A 199 14.25 -3.81 -25.58
C ALA A 199 14.69 -2.37 -25.25
N ARG A 200 13.78 -1.40 -25.37
CA ARG A 200 13.99 0.02 -25.08
C ARG A 200 13.74 0.39 -23.61
N ALA A 201 13.04 -0.45 -22.86
CA ALA A 201 12.77 -0.21 -21.45
C ALA A 201 14.06 -0.10 -20.63
N GLU A 202 14.15 0.94 -19.81
CA GLU A 202 15.33 1.21 -18.97
C GLU A 202 15.17 0.64 -17.56
N GLN A 203 13.94 0.45 -17.11
CA GLN A 203 13.63 -0.19 -15.83
C GLN A 203 13.47 -1.71 -15.96
N ALA A 204 13.88 -2.44 -14.92
CA ALA A 204 13.96 -3.90 -14.94
C ALA A 204 12.61 -4.56 -14.73
N VAL A 205 11.75 -4.02 -13.86
CA VAL A 205 10.44 -4.62 -13.54
C VAL A 205 9.51 -4.66 -14.76
N PRO A 206 9.20 -3.54 -15.46
CA PRO A 206 8.34 -3.58 -16.65
C PRO A 206 8.93 -4.46 -17.76
N ALA A 207 10.25 -4.42 -17.94
CA ALA A 207 10.93 -5.24 -18.94
C ALA A 207 10.84 -6.74 -18.63
N LEU A 208 10.97 -7.14 -17.36
CA LEU A 208 10.81 -8.53 -16.94
C LEU A 208 9.39 -9.03 -17.24
N TYR A 209 8.36 -8.29 -16.84
CA TYR A 209 6.97 -8.70 -17.10
C TYR A 209 6.68 -8.82 -18.60
N ALA A 210 7.18 -7.89 -19.41
CA ALA A 210 7.03 -7.96 -20.85
C ALA A 210 7.78 -9.15 -21.48
N VAL A 211 9.02 -9.43 -21.03
CA VAL A 211 9.76 -10.64 -21.45
C VAL A 211 8.99 -11.92 -21.10
N GLU A 212 8.42 -12.01 -19.91
CA GLU A 212 7.66 -13.18 -19.46
C GLU A 212 6.34 -13.35 -20.21
N ALA A 213 5.61 -12.24 -20.43
CA ALA A 213 4.38 -12.23 -21.21
C ALA A 213 4.62 -12.67 -22.67
N LEU A 214 5.64 -12.10 -23.33
CA LEU A 214 5.99 -12.45 -24.70
C LEU A 214 6.47 -13.90 -24.82
N ARG A 215 7.24 -14.39 -23.84
CA ARG A 215 7.67 -15.80 -23.79
C ARG A 215 6.48 -16.75 -23.72
N ALA A 216 5.44 -16.42 -22.96
CA ALA A 216 4.25 -17.26 -22.81
C ALA A 216 3.51 -17.50 -24.14
N VAL A 217 3.61 -16.55 -25.08
CA VAL A 217 3.03 -16.64 -26.45
C VAL A 217 4.07 -16.99 -27.52
N GLY A 218 5.24 -17.49 -27.12
CA GLY A 218 6.29 -17.95 -28.05
C GLY A 218 7.10 -16.84 -28.73
N VAL A 219 6.99 -15.59 -28.27
CA VAL A 219 7.75 -14.45 -28.82
C VAL A 219 9.00 -14.20 -27.97
N ARG A 220 10.16 -14.16 -28.63
CA ARG A 220 11.43 -13.87 -27.96
C ARG A 220 11.63 -12.36 -27.83
N ALA A 221 11.79 -11.90 -26.59
CA ALA A 221 12.14 -10.52 -26.27
C ALA A 221 13.38 -10.45 -25.38
N HIS A 222 14.11 -9.34 -25.47
CA HIS A 222 15.33 -9.11 -24.71
C HIS A 222 15.25 -7.74 -24.03
N ALA A 223 15.45 -7.71 -22.71
CA ALA A 223 15.45 -6.48 -21.90
C ALA A 223 16.77 -5.69 -22.03
N THR A 224 17.20 -5.42 -23.27
CA THR A 224 18.58 -4.99 -23.60
C THR A 224 19.04 -3.74 -22.87
N ARG A 225 18.21 -2.68 -22.85
CA ARG A 225 18.55 -1.46 -22.11
C ARG A 225 18.46 -1.68 -20.60
N ALA A 226 17.41 -2.34 -20.11
CA ALA A 226 17.23 -2.61 -18.69
C ALA A 226 18.37 -3.44 -18.07
N VAL A 227 19.06 -4.32 -18.81
CA VAL A 227 20.22 -5.07 -18.28
C VAL A 227 21.57 -4.37 -18.51
N ARG A 228 21.60 -3.28 -19.29
CA ARG A 228 22.83 -2.53 -19.55
C ARG A 228 23.36 -1.93 -18.25
N GLY A 229 24.65 -2.13 -17.97
CA GLY A 229 25.28 -1.63 -16.73
C GLY A 229 24.69 -2.24 -15.44
N ALA A 230 24.03 -3.40 -15.52
CA ALA A 230 23.44 -4.03 -14.35
C ALA A 230 24.48 -4.40 -13.27
N ASP A 231 25.71 -4.74 -13.64
CA ASP A 231 26.77 -5.04 -12.67
C ASP A 231 27.11 -3.84 -11.79
N ALA A 232 27.24 -2.64 -12.39
CA ALA A 232 27.50 -1.41 -11.64
C ALA A 232 26.33 -1.08 -10.70
N ARG A 233 25.08 -1.18 -11.19
CA ARG A 233 23.87 -0.90 -10.37
C ARG A 233 23.69 -1.90 -9.23
N LEU A 234 23.93 -3.18 -9.47
CA LEU A 234 23.84 -4.21 -8.42
C LEU A 234 24.98 -4.09 -7.41
N GLY A 235 26.14 -3.59 -7.83
CA GLY A 235 27.32 -3.34 -6.99
C GLY A 235 27.26 -2.06 -6.14
N ALA A 236 26.28 -1.17 -6.35
CA ALA A 236 26.14 0.12 -5.65
C ALA A 236 25.62 0.02 -4.20
N GLY A 237 25.77 -1.14 -3.54
CA GLY A 237 25.20 -1.42 -2.22
C GLY A 237 23.68 -1.61 -2.25
N CYS A 238 23.06 -1.95 -1.10
CA CYS A 238 21.65 -2.31 -1.04
C CYS A 238 20.69 -1.13 -1.30
N THR A 239 21.10 0.09 -0.95
CA THR A 239 20.30 1.33 -1.13
C THR A 239 20.41 1.93 -2.52
N GLY A 240 21.40 1.51 -3.33
CA GLY A 240 21.63 2.06 -4.67
C GLY A 240 20.62 1.58 -5.73
N LEU A 241 19.74 0.64 -5.39
CA LEU A 241 18.71 0.14 -6.29
C LEU A 241 17.54 -0.43 -5.49
N ASP A 242 16.34 0.01 -5.83
CA ASP A 242 15.08 -0.50 -5.28
C ASP A 242 15.03 -2.06 -5.27
N PRO A 243 14.53 -2.69 -4.20
CA PRO A 243 14.52 -4.14 -4.08
C PRO A 243 13.77 -4.89 -5.18
N ILE A 244 12.61 -4.40 -5.65
CA ILE A 244 11.85 -5.05 -6.72
C ILE A 244 12.61 -4.94 -8.05
N GLN A 245 13.29 -3.82 -8.30
CA GLN A 245 14.17 -3.64 -9.45
C GLN A 245 15.41 -4.56 -9.37
N ARG A 246 16.01 -4.71 -8.19
CA ARG A 246 17.13 -5.64 -7.94
C ARG A 246 16.72 -7.09 -8.20
N ALA A 247 15.55 -7.50 -7.70
CA ALA A 247 14.99 -8.82 -7.95
C ALA A 247 14.74 -9.05 -9.45
N ALA A 248 14.14 -8.06 -10.12
CA ALA A 248 13.88 -8.14 -11.56
C ALA A 248 15.16 -8.26 -12.40
N LEU A 249 16.20 -7.47 -12.08
CA LEU A 249 17.51 -7.58 -12.74
C LEU A 249 18.14 -8.96 -12.53
N THR A 250 18.02 -9.51 -11.32
CA THR A 250 18.54 -10.84 -10.97
C THR A 250 17.87 -11.93 -11.83
N LEU A 251 16.54 -11.83 -12.01
CA LEU A 251 15.75 -12.73 -12.86
C LEU A 251 16.02 -12.54 -14.35
N LEU A 252 16.12 -11.31 -14.84
CA LEU A 252 16.44 -11.02 -16.24
C LEU A 252 17.82 -11.57 -16.63
N ARG A 253 18.78 -11.50 -15.69
CA ARG A 253 20.15 -11.98 -15.90
C ARG A 253 20.34 -13.47 -15.58
N GLN A 254 19.38 -14.09 -14.89
CA GLN A 254 19.51 -15.44 -14.34
C GLN A 254 20.80 -15.62 -13.52
N ARG A 255 21.14 -14.62 -12.69
CA ARG A 255 22.36 -14.63 -11.88
C ARG A 255 22.15 -13.97 -10.52
N LEU A 256 22.29 -14.75 -9.46
CA LEU A 256 22.29 -14.29 -8.07
C LEU A 256 23.73 -14.20 -7.54
N THR A 257 24.11 -13.03 -7.02
CA THR A 257 25.40 -12.85 -6.32
C THR A 257 25.18 -12.86 -4.81
N ARG A 258 26.26 -13.07 -4.02
CA ARG A 258 26.16 -13.01 -2.56
C ARG A 258 25.71 -11.64 -2.06
N ALA A 259 26.26 -10.56 -2.62
CA ALA A 259 25.85 -9.19 -2.26
C ALA A 259 24.37 -8.95 -2.57
N THR A 260 23.88 -9.42 -3.73
CA THR A 260 22.45 -9.33 -4.08
C THR A 260 21.60 -10.15 -3.09
N TYR A 261 22.03 -11.36 -2.72
CA TYR A 261 21.35 -12.19 -1.74
C TYR A 261 21.20 -11.48 -0.40
N ASP A 262 22.31 -10.94 0.14
CA ASP A 262 22.31 -10.26 1.44
C ASP A 262 21.42 -9.00 1.43
N CYS A 263 21.29 -8.31 0.28
CA CYS A 263 20.35 -7.18 0.13
C CYS A 263 18.88 -7.60 0.02
N LEU A 264 18.59 -8.77 -0.54
CA LEU A 264 17.23 -9.21 -0.86
C LEU A 264 16.57 -9.99 0.27
N VAL A 265 17.34 -10.73 1.09
CA VAL A 265 16.79 -11.53 2.21
C VAL A 265 15.94 -10.70 3.18
N PRO A 266 16.36 -9.51 3.65
CA PRO A 266 15.54 -8.70 4.57
C PRO A 266 14.21 -8.24 3.96
N VAL A 267 14.12 -8.17 2.63
CA VAL A 267 12.93 -7.70 1.90
C VAL A 267 11.81 -8.75 1.90
N LEU A 268 12.08 -9.99 2.33
CA LEU A 268 11.04 -11.00 2.53
C LEU A 268 10.04 -10.63 3.65
N SER A 269 10.33 -9.63 4.47
CA SER A 269 9.37 -9.05 5.43
C SER A 269 8.65 -7.80 4.90
N ASP A 270 8.80 -7.45 3.62
CA ASP A 270 8.11 -6.31 3.01
C ASP A 270 6.58 -6.51 3.07
N SER A 271 5.81 -5.43 3.23
CA SER A 271 4.35 -5.50 3.24
C SER A 271 3.74 -5.89 1.89
N ASP A 272 4.44 -5.64 0.79
CA ASP A 272 3.97 -5.88 -0.56
C ASP A 272 4.13 -7.33 -1.03
N THR A 273 3.01 -7.92 -1.41
CA THR A 273 2.95 -9.30 -1.89
C THR A 273 3.71 -9.50 -3.20
N GLN A 274 3.70 -8.55 -4.15
CA GLN A 274 4.41 -8.70 -5.43
C GLN A 274 5.93 -8.57 -5.25
N THR A 275 6.40 -7.65 -4.41
CA THR A 275 7.82 -7.47 -4.09
C THR A 275 8.34 -8.72 -3.41
N ARG A 276 7.68 -9.19 -2.35
CA ARG A 276 8.06 -10.46 -1.71
C ARG A 276 8.08 -11.63 -2.68
N TRP A 277 7.04 -11.76 -3.51
CA TRP A 277 6.98 -12.80 -4.54
C TRP A 277 8.17 -12.72 -5.49
N LEU A 278 8.47 -11.53 -6.04
CA LEU A 278 9.55 -11.35 -7.01
C LEU A 278 10.93 -11.55 -6.37
N VAL A 279 11.12 -11.04 -5.16
CA VAL A 279 12.33 -11.22 -4.35
C VAL A 279 12.57 -12.70 -4.06
N ARG A 280 11.54 -13.44 -3.63
CA ARG A 280 11.62 -14.88 -3.38
C ARG A 280 12.00 -15.63 -4.66
N ARG A 281 11.41 -15.29 -5.81
CA ARG A 281 11.81 -15.84 -7.12
C ARG A 281 13.29 -15.55 -7.42
N ALA A 282 13.76 -14.33 -7.22
CA ALA A 282 15.14 -13.93 -7.47
C ALA A 282 16.14 -14.66 -6.56
N LEU A 283 15.80 -14.83 -5.28
CA LEU A 283 16.59 -15.59 -4.30
C LEU A 283 16.67 -17.09 -4.62
N MET A 284 15.81 -17.59 -5.51
CA MET A 284 15.80 -18.97 -5.98
C MET A 284 16.60 -19.18 -7.28
N VAL A 285 17.24 -18.13 -7.83
CA VAL A 285 18.08 -18.24 -9.04
C VAL A 285 19.44 -18.85 -8.70
N GLY A 286 19.77 -20.03 -9.23
CA GLY A 286 21.11 -20.63 -9.15
C GLY A 286 21.19 -22.17 -9.29
N ASP A 287 22.40 -22.68 -9.59
CA ASP A 287 22.70 -24.06 -10.03
C ASP A 287 22.97 -25.06 -8.88
N GLY A 288 22.33 -24.88 -7.72
CA GLY A 288 22.47 -25.82 -6.59
C GLY A 288 23.76 -25.69 -5.76
N THR A 289 24.59 -24.66 -5.96
CA THR A 289 25.79 -24.37 -5.14
C THR A 289 25.66 -23.12 -4.24
N GLY A 290 24.55 -22.40 -4.33
CA GLY A 290 24.15 -21.39 -3.35
C GLY A 290 23.52 -22.02 -2.10
N PRO A 291 23.35 -21.26 -1.00
CA PRO A 291 22.75 -21.80 0.22
C PRO A 291 21.42 -22.49 -0.09
N VAL A 292 21.25 -23.70 0.43
CA VAL A 292 20.10 -24.57 0.18
C VAL A 292 18.82 -23.82 0.50
N ALA A 293 17.94 -23.74 -0.49
CA ALA A 293 16.72 -22.93 -0.48
C ALA A 293 15.59 -23.46 0.44
N GLY A 294 15.98 -24.07 1.57
CA GLY A 294 15.16 -24.35 2.76
C GLY A 294 15.47 -23.41 3.93
N SER A 295 16.28 -22.36 3.73
CA SER A 295 16.65 -21.36 4.76
C SER A 295 15.97 -20.00 4.59
N LEU A 296 15.04 -19.85 3.63
CA LEU A 296 14.31 -18.59 3.46
C LEU A 296 13.16 -18.53 4.49
N PRO A 297 12.90 -17.37 5.11
CA PRO A 297 11.74 -17.18 5.96
C PRO A 297 10.44 -17.63 5.28
N GLU A 298 9.54 -18.22 6.08
CA GLU A 298 8.18 -18.55 5.63
C GLU A 298 7.47 -17.31 5.08
N PRO A 299 6.58 -17.45 4.08
CA PRO A 299 5.76 -16.35 3.59
C PRO A 299 4.99 -15.68 4.74
N VAL A 300 5.06 -14.34 4.80
CA VAL A 300 4.41 -13.55 5.87
C VAL A 300 2.89 -13.41 5.65
N GLY A 301 2.42 -13.59 4.41
CA GLY A 301 1.01 -13.45 4.06
C GLY A 301 0.16 -14.63 4.50
N HIS A 302 -0.88 -14.39 5.32
CA HIS A 302 -1.84 -15.43 5.71
C HIS A 302 -2.89 -15.65 4.61
N VAL A 303 -2.75 -16.77 3.87
CA VAL A 303 -3.78 -17.28 2.96
C VAL A 303 -4.89 -17.92 3.79
N ARG A 304 -6.12 -17.40 3.65
CA ARG A 304 -7.29 -17.90 4.37
C ARG A 304 -7.67 -19.31 3.89
N PRO A 305 -8.50 -20.06 4.64
CA PRO A 305 -8.98 -21.38 4.22
C PRO A 305 -9.73 -21.39 2.88
N ASP A 306 -10.40 -20.28 2.53
CA ASP A 306 -11.08 -20.08 1.23
C ASP A 306 -10.11 -19.75 0.07
N GLY A 307 -8.81 -19.73 0.36
CA GLY A 307 -7.74 -19.42 -0.57
C GLY A 307 -7.54 -17.92 -0.85
N LEU A 308 -8.30 -17.03 -0.21
CA LEU A 308 -8.23 -15.60 -0.41
C LEU A 308 -7.26 -14.91 0.57
N VAL A 309 -6.81 -13.71 0.22
CA VAL A 309 -5.93 -12.89 1.06
C VAL A 309 -6.54 -11.51 1.26
N ALA A 310 -6.55 -11.07 2.52
CA ALA A 310 -7.09 -9.77 2.93
C ALA A 310 -6.35 -8.61 2.23
N LYS A 311 -7.02 -7.47 2.03
CA LYS A 311 -6.38 -6.27 1.47
C LYS A 311 -5.15 -5.91 2.33
N THR A 312 -3.95 -5.90 1.75
CA THR A 312 -2.80 -5.22 2.36
C THR A 312 -2.82 -3.76 1.92
N PRO A 313 -2.60 -2.78 2.81
CA PRO A 313 -3.25 -1.48 2.62
C PRO A 313 -2.53 -0.49 1.72
N ALA A 314 -1.32 -0.83 1.28
CA ALA A 314 -0.45 0.10 0.57
C ALA A 314 -0.40 -0.16 -0.93
N GLN A 315 -1.40 0.31 -1.67
CA GLN A 315 -1.26 0.53 -3.11
C GLN A 315 -1.99 1.80 -3.51
N LEU A 316 -1.28 2.81 -4.01
CA LEU A 316 -1.94 3.94 -4.67
C LEU A 316 -2.78 3.39 -5.84
N GLY A 317 -4.08 3.64 -5.76
CA GLY A 317 -5.11 2.93 -6.55
C GLY A 317 -6.17 2.27 -5.67
N THR A 318 -5.77 1.78 -4.50
CA THR A 318 -6.68 1.41 -3.43
C THR A 318 -7.15 2.65 -2.69
N LEU A 319 -8.36 2.61 -2.15
CA LEU A 319 -8.88 3.69 -1.33
C LEU A 319 -8.10 3.86 -0.02
N THR A 320 -7.43 2.82 0.48
CA THR A 320 -6.62 2.93 1.69
C THR A 320 -5.35 3.75 1.49
N ALA A 321 -4.56 3.46 0.45
CA ALA A 321 -3.38 4.29 0.18
C ALA A 321 -3.76 5.72 -0.22
N THR A 322 -4.93 5.87 -0.86
CA THR A 322 -5.49 7.18 -1.15
C THR A 322 -5.84 7.95 0.13
N TYR A 323 -6.38 7.25 1.13
CA TYR A 323 -6.62 7.80 2.47
C TYR A 323 -5.30 8.13 3.20
N ASP A 324 -4.26 7.31 3.11
CA ASP A 324 -2.96 7.60 3.72
C ASP A 324 -2.26 8.80 3.07
N ALA A 325 -2.34 8.92 1.73
CA ALA A 325 -1.89 10.11 1.01
C ALA A 325 -2.68 11.35 1.43
N ALA A 326 -3.99 11.22 1.65
CA ALA A 326 -4.80 12.30 2.19
C ALA A 326 -4.35 12.71 3.60
N ARG A 327 -4.02 11.76 4.48
CA ARG A 327 -3.48 12.04 5.81
C ARG A 327 -2.12 12.76 5.72
N ALA A 328 -1.24 12.34 4.82
CA ALA A 328 0.05 13.01 4.61
C ALA A 328 -0.13 14.45 4.11
N LEU A 329 -1.02 14.67 3.13
CA LEU A 329 -1.37 16.01 2.64
C LEU A 329 -1.94 16.88 3.77
N THR A 330 -2.84 16.36 4.60
CA THR A 330 -3.39 17.12 5.73
C THR A 330 -2.32 17.41 6.80
N ALA A 331 -1.45 16.46 7.10
CA ALA A 331 -0.36 16.65 8.06
C ALA A 331 0.65 17.70 7.57
N GLY A 332 0.92 17.76 6.27
CA GLY A 332 1.72 18.82 5.64
C GLY A 332 0.95 20.13 5.37
N ALA A 333 -0.31 20.25 5.77
CA ALA A 333 -1.19 21.38 5.47
C ALA A 333 -1.36 21.68 3.95
N GLN A 334 -1.24 20.65 3.11
CA GLN A 334 -1.28 20.71 1.64
C GLN A 334 -2.63 20.24 1.04
N GLN A 335 -3.69 20.09 1.84
CA GLN A 335 -4.96 19.54 1.32
C GLN A 335 -5.56 20.36 0.16
N GLU A 336 -5.34 21.68 0.10
CA GLU A 336 -5.83 22.54 -0.98
C GLU A 336 -5.18 22.19 -2.33
N HIS A 337 -3.92 21.74 -2.28
CA HIS A 337 -3.12 21.33 -3.42
C HIS A 337 -3.34 19.88 -3.85
N THR A 338 -4.37 19.21 -3.30
CA THR A 338 -4.73 17.84 -3.71
C THR A 338 -4.78 17.72 -5.25
N PRO A 339 -4.05 16.75 -5.85
CA PRO A 339 -3.97 16.61 -7.30
C PRO A 339 -5.33 16.48 -7.99
N TYR A 340 -5.47 17.09 -9.18
CA TYR A 340 -6.74 17.13 -9.90
C TYR A 340 -7.28 15.74 -10.26
N TRP A 341 -6.40 14.82 -10.66
CA TRP A 341 -6.80 13.46 -11.00
C TRP A 341 -7.35 12.70 -9.79
N LEU A 342 -6.81 12.97 -8.60
CA LEU A 342 -7.25 12.34 -7.37
C LEU A 342 -8.65 12.82 -7.01
N LYS A 343 -8.89 14.14 -7.10
CA LYS A 343 -10.23 14.74 -6.97
C LYS A 343 -11.21 14.07 -7.95
N ARG A 344 -10.85 14.02 -9.24
CA ARG A 344 -11.69 13.42 -10.29
C ARG A 344 -11.99 11.94 -10.04
N ARG A 345 -10.99 11.16 -9.60
CA ARG A 345 -11.14 9.73 -9.29
C ARG A 345 -12.10 9.51 -8.12
N LEU A 346 -11.91 10.23 -7.02
CA LEU A 346 -12.76 10.12 -5.82
C LEU A 346 -14.22 10.49 -6.13
N THR A 347 -14.44 11.56 -6.89
CA THR A 347 -15.80 11.94 -7.33
C THR A 347 -16.43 10.88 -8.23
N ARG A 348 -15.67 10.30 -9.18
CA ARG A 348 -16.17 9.23 -10.05
C ARG A 348 -16.56 7.98 -9.25
N MET A 349 -15.69 7.55 -8.33
CA MET A 349 -15.97 6.41 -7.44
C MET A 349 -17.20 6.68 -6.58
N GLY A 350 -17.36 7.88 -6.04
CA GLY A 350 -18.52 8.19 -5.22
C GLY A 350 -19.85 8.31 -5.95
N ALA A 351 -19.83 8.35 -7.29
CA ALA A 351 -21.00 8.18 -8.14
C ALA A 351 -21.33 6.71 -8.46
N ASP A 352 -20.39 5.78 -8.30
CA ASP A 352 -20.58 4.37 -8.62
C ASP A 352 -21.50 3.67 -7.60
N ALA A 353 -22.57 3.03 -8.06
CA ALA A 353 -23.50 2.31 -7.19
C ALA A 353 -22.90 1.01 -6.60
N GLY A 354 -21.86 0.45 -7.24
CA GLY A 354 -21.30 -0.86 -6.95
C GLY A 354 -20.24 -0.93 -5.84
N LEU A 355 -19.91 0.18 -5.18
CA LEU A 355 -18.92 0.18 -4.09
C LEU A 355 -19.42 -0.61 -2.87
N GLU A 356 -18.57 -1.53 -2.39
CA GLU A 356 -18.78 -2.28 -1.16
C GLU A 356 -18.73 -1.37 0.09
N PRO A 357 -19.37 -1.75 1.20
CA PRO A 357 -19.42 -0.92 2.42
C PRO A 357 -18.06 -0.46 2.95
N SER A 358 -17.04 -1.32 2.89
CA SER A 358 -15.67 -0.99 3.34
C SER A 358 -15.01 0.06 2.45
N ASP A 359 -15.17 -0.06 1.14
CA ASP A 359 -14.67 0.93 0.17
C ASP A 359 -15.45 2.25 0.26
N ARG A 360 -16.77 2.21 0.47
CA ARG A 360 -17.57 3.43 0.76
C ARG A 360 -17.06 4.17 1.98
N LEU A 361 -16.73 3.42 3.04
CA LEU A 361 -16.17 3.99 4.26
C LEU A 361 -14.82 4.65 4.00
N LEU A 362 -13.89 3.98 3.32
CA LEU A 362 -12.58 4.54 2.99
C LEU A 362 -12.68 5.76 2.05
N LEU A 363 -13.59 5.71 1.08
CA LEU A 363 -13.92 6.87 0.24
C LEU A 363 -14.41 8.04 1.09
N ALA A 364 -15.34 7.79 2.02
CA ALA A 364 -15.87 8.82 2.91
C ALA A 364 -14.77 9.43 3.79
N MET A 365 -13.91 8.59 4.38
CA MET A 365 -12.79 9.02 5.21
C MET A 365 -11.80 9.87 4.41
N THR A 366 -11.44 9.43 3.20
CA THR A 366 -10.55 10.20 2.30
C THR A 366 -11.16 11.55 1.95
N CYS A 367 -12.42 11.57 1.53
CA CYS A 367 -13.08 12.80 1.12
C CYS A 367 -13.29 13.76 2.29
N HIS A 368 -13.58 13.24 3.49
CA HIS A 368 -13.61 14.04 4.71
C HIS A 368 -12.25 14.70 4.98
N ARG A 369 -11.17 13.90 4.95
CA ARG A 369 -9.81 14.37 5.22
C ARG A 369 -9.33 15.43 4.22
N LEU A 370 -9.66 15.27 2.94
CA LEU A 370 -9.32 16.22 1.87
C LEU A 370 -10.30 17.39 1.74
N ALA A 371 -11.32 17.47 2.59
CA ALA A 371 -12.42 18.44 2.48
C ALA A 371 -13.11 18.44 1.09
N LEU A 372 -13.27 17.26 0.49
CA LEU A 372 -13.89 17.06 -0.83
C LEU A 372 -15.34 16.57 -0.73
N THR A 373 -16.19 17.05 -1.64
CA THR A 373 -17.52 16.48 -1.85
C THR A 373 -17.45 15.39 -2.93
N CYS A 374 -17.50 14.13 -2.52
CA CYS A 374 -17.33 12.99 -3.43
C CYS A 374 -18.64 12.30 -3.85
N GLY A 375 -19.80 12.83 -3.48
CA GLY A 375 -21.10 12.28 -3.92
C GLY A 375 -21.71 11.24 -2.97
N PRO A 376 -22.76 10.52 -3.42
CA PRO A 376 -23.67 9.77 -2.55
C PRO A 376 -23.02 8.58 -1.84
N GLN A 377 -22.03 7.90 -2.42
CA GLN A 377 -21.38 6.78 -1.73
C GLN A 377 -20.52 7.24 -0.55
N ALA A 378 -19.90 8.42 -0.64
CA ALA A 378 -19.17 9.00 0.48
C ALA A 378 -20.13 9.33 1.64
N ALA A 379 -21.29 9.92 1.35
CA ALA A 379 -22.32 10.18 2.36
C ALA A 379 -22.83 8.87 3.02
N LYS A 380 -23.03 7.82 2.22
CA LYS A 380 -23.35 6.48 2.75
C LYS A 380 -22.21 5.94 3.63
N GLY A 381 -20.95 6.12 3.24
CA GLY A 381 -19.80 5.70 4.03
C GLY A 381 -19.71 6.36 5.41
N VAL A 382 -20.09 7.65 5.53
CA VAL A 382 -20.22 8.32 6.84
C VAL A 382 -21.28 7.61 7.71
N ALA A 383 -22.43 7.26 7.12
CA ALA A 383 -23.48 6.53 7.82
C ALA A 383 -23.06 5.09 8.19
N GLU A 384 -22.24 4.43 7.37
CA GLU A 384 -21.64 3.14 7.69
C GLU A 384 -20.72 3.24 8.90
N ALA A 385 -19.89 4.29 9.00
CA ALA A 385 -18.99 4.51 10.13
C ALA A 385 -19.71 4.50 11.47
N ALA A 386 -20.86 5.17 11.55
CA ALA A 386 -21.69 5.23 12.75
C ALA A 386 -22.29 3.87 13.15
N ARG A 387 -22.46 2.94 12.20
CA ARG A 387 -23.02 1.60 12.43
C ARG A 387 -21.97 0.57 12.82
N LEU A 388 -20.69 0.91 12.74
CA LEU A 388 -19.60 0.00 13.06
C LEU A 388 -19.59 -0.33 14.55
N LYS A 389 -19.72 -1.63 14.86
CA LYS A 389 -19.54 -2.16 16.21
C LYS A 389 -18.06 -2.43 16.46
N VAL A 390 -17.50 -1.77 17.45
CA VAL A 390 -16.15 -2.08 17.98
C VAL A 390 -16.22 -3.45 18.64
N PRO A 391 -15.31 -4.40 18.30
CA PRO A 391 -15.20 -5.64 19.03
C PRO A 391 -15.00 -5.39 20.53
N THR A 392 -15.77 -6.09 21.37
CA THR A 392 -15.73 -5.92 22.82
C THR A 392 -14.38 -6.29 23.41
N ARG A 393 -13.62 -7.19 22.77
CA ARG A 393 -12.26 -7.58 23.13
C ARG A 393 -11.39 -7.62 21.88
N LEU A 394 -10.18 -7.08 21.95
CA LEU A 394 -9.17 -7.22 20.89
C LEU A 394 -8.54 -8.61 20.97
N THR A 395 -8.58 -9.37 19.88
CA THR A 395 -7.92 -10.67 19.75
C THR A 395 -7.08 -10.70 18.46
N PRO A 396 -6.08 -11.60 18.34
CA PRO A 396 -5.33 -11.75 17.09
C PRO A 396 -6.22 -11.96 15.85
N GLU A 397 -7.33 -12.68 15.99
CA GLU A 397 -8.24 -13.00 14.89
C GLU A 397 -9.06 -11.80 14.43
N ASN A 398 -9.37 -10.87 15.35
CA ASN A 398 -10.24 -9.72 15.08
C ASN A 398 -9.50 -8.39 14.95
N GLU A 399 -8.18 -8.37 15.17
CA GLU A 399 -7.35 -7.17 15.18
C GLU A 399 -7.52 -6.30 13.93
N ARG A 400 -7.55 -6.92 12.74
CA ARG A 400 -7.79 -6.20 11.47
C ARG A 400 -9.13 -5.46 11.45
N ARG A 401 -10.19 -6.14 11.90
CA ARG A 401 -11.53 -5.54 12.01
C ARG A 401 -11.51 -4.41 13.04
N TRP A 402 -10.87 -4.64 14.18
CA TRP A 402 -10.74 -3.67 15.25
C TRP A 402 -10.06 -2.39 14.76
N TYR A 403 -8.89 -2.47 14.11
CA TYR A 403 -8.18 -1.31 13.56
C TYR A 403 -9.06 -0.50 12.60
N GLY A 404 -9.67 -1.16 11.63
CA GLY A 404 -10.51 -0.45 10.66
C GLY A 404 -11.73 0.22 11.32
N VAL A 405 -12.29 -0.36 12.39
CA VAL A 405 -13.40 0.30 13.11
C VAL A 405 -12.88 1.50 13.87
N MET A 406 -11.78 1.36 14.59
CA MET A 406 -11.22 2.42 15.41
C MET A 406 -10.74 3.59 14.56
N ALA A 407 -10.07 3.35 13.43
CA ALA A 407 -9.65 4.38 12.48
C ALA A 407 -10.84 5.17 11.91
N ALA A 408 -11.91 4.48 11.51
CA ALA A 408 -13.12 5.16 11.03
C ALA A 408 -13.80 6.00 12.12
N ARG A 409 -13.78 5.52 13.37
CA ARG A 409 -14.35 6.26 14.50
C ARG A 409 -13.52 7.49 14.84
N ALA A 410 -12.19 7.37 14.81
CA ALA A 410 -11.27 8.49 14.95
C ALA A 410 -11.52 9.55 13.87
N GLU A 411 -11.62 9.14 12.61
CA GLU A 411 -11.82 10.04 11.48
C GLU A 411 -13.08 10.90 11.61
N PHE A 412 -14.19 10.30 12.01
CA PHE A 412 -15.48 10.98 12.10
C PHE A 412 -15.84 11.45 13.52
N GLY A 413 -14.88 11.46 14.45
CA GLY A 413 -15.11 11.93 15.82
C GLY A 413 -16.20 11.15 16.58
N LEU A 414 -16.36 9.86 16.28
CA LEU A 414 -17.45 9.02 16.84
C LEU A 414 -17.17 8.54 18.27
N GLY A 415 -16.01 8.91 18.84
CA GLY A 415 -15.58 8.58 20.21
C GLY A 415 -15.19 7.11 20.42
N CYS A 416 -14.69 6.80 21.60
CA CYS A 416 -14.22 5.46 21.96
C CYS A 416 -15.40 4.49 22.15
N GLY A 417 -15.38 3.34 21.47
CA GLY A 417 -16.29 2.23 21.81
C GLY A 417 -15.76 1.42 22.99
N ARG A 418 -16.63 0.78 23.77
CA ARG A 418 -16.19 -0.15 24.83
C ARG A 418 -15.40 -1.31 24.21
N THR A 419 -14.10 -1.36 24.47
CA THR A 419 -13.21 -2.43 24.00
C THR A 419 -12.19 -2.76 25.09
N THR A 420 -12.04 -4.03 25.42
CA THR A 420 -10.99 -4.53 26.31
C THR A 420 -9.80 -4.95 25.47
N VAL A 421 -8.65 -4.32 25.72
CA VAL A 421 -7.37 -4.69 25.14
C VAL A 421 -6.60 -5.40 26.25
N ASP A 422 -6.34 -6.69 26.06
CA ASP A 422 -5.45 -7.40 26.98
C ASP A 422 -4.03 -6.90 26.76
N ALA A 423 -3.29 -6.73 27.86
CA ALA A 423 -1.85 -6.57 27.76
C ALA A 423 -1.30 -7.85 27.10
N PRO A 424 -0.41 -7.76 26.10
CA PRO A 424 0.13 -8.96 25.47
C PRO A 424 0.83 -9.84 26.51
N ASP A 425 0.47 -11.12 26.56
CA ASP A 425 1.09 -12.07 27.48
C ASP A 425 2.62 -12.07 27.30
N GLY A 426 3.35 -11.77 28.38
CA GLY A 426 4.82 -11.80 28.38
C GLY A 426 5.55 -10.50 27.99
N GLU A 427 4.85 -9.39 27.74
CA GLU A 427 5.47 -8.06 27.55
C GLU A 427 5.86 -7.43 28.91
N GLY A 428 6.85 -8.04 29.58
CA GLY A 428 7.52 -7.52 30.76
C GLY A 428 8.85 -6.82 30.45
N ARG A 429 8.95 -6.07 29.35
CA ARG A 429 10.21 -5.46 28.88
C ARG A 429 10.09 -3.94 28.79
N ALA A 430 11.23 -3.26 28.89
CA ALA A 430 11.37 -1.80 28.82
C ALA A 430 10.90 -1.16 27.49
N GLU A 431 10.36 -1.94 26.56
CA GLU A 431 9.92 -1.52 25.24
C GLU A 431 8.65 -2.27 24.83
N LEU A 432 7.73 -1.55 24.19
CA LEU A 432 6.55 -2.14 23.58
C LEU A 432 6.88 -2.73 22.21
N SER A 433 6.20 -3.81 21.84
CA SER A 433 6.26 -4.28 20.46
C SER A 433 5.66 -3.25 19.50
N ALA A 434 6.06 -3.28 18.23
CA ALA A 434 5.46 -2.42 17.19
C ALA A 434 3.94 -2.63 17.07
N ARG A 435 3.44 -3.82 17.42
CA ARG A 435 2.01 -4.11 17.51
C ARG A 435 1.37 -3.32 18.65
N SER A 436 1.90 -3.42 19.87
CA SER A 436 1.39 -2.70 21.05
C SER A 436 1.40 -1.18 20.87
N LEU A 437 2.46 -0.63 20.26
CA LEU A 437 2.53 0.79 19.91
C LEU A 437 1.40 1.23 18.98
N ARG A 438 1.15 0.47 17.90
CA ARG A 438 0.05 0.75 16.96
C ARG A 438 -1.32 0.68 17.63
N ILE A 439 -1.52 -0.28 18.53
CA ILE A 439 -2.76 -0.37 19.32
C ILE A 439 -2.92 0.89 20.19
N ALA A 440 -1.85 1.34 20.86
CA ALA A 440 -1.88 2.55 21.69
C ALA A 440 -2.25 3.80 20.88
N VAL A 441 -1.63 4.00 19.71
CA VAL A 441 -1.93 5.14 18.82
C VAL A 441 -3.38 5.10 18.36
N VAL A 442 -3.86 3.95 17.91
CA VAL A 442 -5.24 3.83 17.39
C VAL A 442 -6.28 4.01 18.51
N LEU A 443 -5.99 3.54 19.72
CA LEU A 443 -6.81 3.84 20.90
C LEU A 443 -6.87 5.35 21.15
N ALA A 444 -5.73 6.03 21.08
CA ALA A 444 -5.64 7.47 21.30
C ALA A 444 -6.44 8.27 20.27
N ASP A 445 -6.21 7.99 18.98
CA ASP A 445 -6.90 8.63 17.86
C ASP A 445 -8.43 8.46 17.97
N ALA A 446 -8.89 7.31 18.44
CA ALA A 446 -10.31 7.03 18.63
C ALA A 446 -10.91 7.63 19.93
N GLY A 447 -10.13 8.37 20.71
CA GLY A 447 -10.55 8.99 21.97
C GLY A 447 -10.55 8.04 23.18
N CYS A 448 -9.81 6.93 23.13
CA CYS A 448 -9.62 5.97 24.22
C CYS A 448 -8.33 6.23 25.03
N ALA A 449 -7.99 7.49 25.33
CA ALA A 449 -6.72 7.88 25.95
C ALA A 449 -6.38 7.07 27.22
N ALA A 450 -7.36 6.82 28.10
CA ALA A 450 -7.14 6.02 29.31
C ALA A 450 -6.73 4.55 29.04
N HIS A 451 -7.16 3.96 27.92
CA HIS A 451 -6.73 2.61 27.52
C HIS A 451 -5.33 2.65 26.89
N ALA A 452 -5.04 3.68 26.08
CA ALA A 452 -3.72 3.90 25.51
C ALA A 452 -2.67 4.09 26.62
N ALA A 453 -2.96 4.96 27.60
CA ALA A 453 -2.08 5.22 28.74
C ALA A 453 -1.78 3.98 29.59
N ARG A 454 -2.78 3.10 29.81
CA ARG A 454 -2.55 1.83 30.52
C ARG A 454 -1.63 0.88 29.75
N LEU A 455 -1.71 0.89 28.42
CA LEU A 455 -0.85 0.04 27.58
C LEU A 455 0.61 0.53 27.61
N THR A 456 0.84 1.82 27.84
CA THR A 456 2.14 2.49 27.77
C THR A 456 2.75 2.83 29.13
N GLU A 457 2.03 2.63 30.24
CA GLU A 457 2.34 3.11 31.60
C GLU A 457 3.77 2.80 32.08
N ARG A 458 4.37 1.70 31.61
CA ARG A 458 5.71 1.23 32.04
C ARG A 458 6.81 1.41 31.00
N THR A 459 6.54 2.11 29.91
CA THR A 459 7.45 2.20 28.76
C THR A 459 7.94 3.63 28.58
N ASP A 460 9.26 3.80 28.49
CA ASP A 460 9.88 5.05 28.04
C ASP A 460 9.78 5.14 26.52
N LEU A 461 8.67 5.72 26.05
CA LEU A 461 8.34 5.81 24.63
C LEU A 461 9.27 6.75 23.88
N ILE A 462 9.81 7.78 24.54
CA ILE A 462 10.77 8.72 23.94
C ILE A 462 12.12 8.05 23.73
N ALA A 463 12.60 7.27 24.71
CA ALA A 463 13.81 6.49 24.53
C ALA A 463 13.62 5.42 23.45
N GLN A 464 12.46 4.78 23.38
CA GLN A 464 12.13 3.83 22.31
C GLN A 464 12.09 4.52 20.93
N ALA A 465 11.48 5.70 20.80
CA ALA A 465 11.45 6.47 19.56
C ALA A 465 12.86 6.82 19.06
N ARG A 466 13.73 7.30 19.95
CA ARG A 466 15.13 7.61 19.63
C ARG A 466 15.90 6.38 19.18
N ARG A 467 15.68 5.23 19.83
CA ARG A 467 16.32 3.96 19.42
C ARG A 467 15.81 3.50 18.06
N ALA A 468 14.51 3.59 17.79
CA ALA A 468 13.91 3.26 16.49
C ALA A 468 14.46 4.17 15.37
N LEU A 469 14.54 5.49 15.58
CA LEU A 469 15.16 6.42 14.62
C LEU A 469 16.63 6.06 14.36
N ARG A 470 17.42 5.70 15.39
CA ARG A 470 18.81 5.27 15.18
C ARG A 470 18.91 3.96 14.41
N ALA A 471 18.04 2.99 14.76
CA ALA A 471 17.98 1.68 14.13
C ALA A 471 17.44 1.69 12.69
N GLY A 472 16.91 2.82 12.21
CA GLY A 472 16.40 2.91 10.85
C GLY A 472 14.93 2.53 10.73
N ASP A 473 14.13 2.73 11.77
CA ASP A 473 12.70 2.42 11.78
C ASP A 473 11.85 3.67 12.06
N LEU A 474 11.49 4.37 10.98
CA LEU A 474 10.72 5.62 11.05
C LEU A 474 9.30 5.41 11.58
N VAL A 475 8.65 4.32 11.15
CA VAL A 475 7.24 4.06 11.50
C VAL A 475 7.12 3.77 12.99
N THR A 476 7.99 2.91 13.54
CA THR A 476 7.99 2.62 14.98
C THR A 476 8.37 3.85 15.81
N ALA A 477 9.27 4.71 15.31
CA ALA A 477 9.57 5.96 15.99
C ALA A 477 8.37 6.91 16.07
N SER A 478 7.68 7.09 14.94
CA SER A 478 6.45 7.87 14.87
C SER A 478 5.36 7.31 15.79
N ASP A 479 5.12 5.99 15.77
CA ASP A 479 4.12 5.36 16.63
C ASP A 479 4.46 5.54 18.12
N ALA A 480 5.75 5.46 18.48
CA ALA A 480 6.20 5.70 19.86
C ALA A 480 5.99 7.15 20.31
N VAL A 481 6.29 8.14 19.47
CA VAL A 481 6.02 9.57 19.78
C VAL A 481 4.52 9.84 19.88
N GLN A 482 3.71 9.30 18.98
CA GLN A 482 2.25 9.43 19.04
C GLN A 482 1.67 8.76 20.28
N ALA A 483 2.15 7.58 20.66
CA ALA A 483 1.79 6.92 21.90
C ALA A 483 2.22 7.74 23.13
N ALA A 484 3.35 8.46 23.07
CA ALA A 484 3.82 9.32 24.15
C ALA A 484 2.90 10.52 24.34
N LEU A 485 2.51 11.19 23.25
CA LEU A 485 1.51 12.26 23.25
C LEU A 485 0.17 11.79 23.81
N ALA A 486 -0.30 10.63 23.34
CA ALA A 486 -1.55 10.02 23.77
C ALA A 486 -1.61 9.66 25.26
N SER A 487 -0.45 9.40 25.85
CA SER A 487 -0.30 8.96 27.24
C SER A 487 0.18 10.10 28.13
N GLU A 488 0.18 11.34 27.62
CA GLU A 488 0.62 12.54 28.33
C GLU A 488 2.06 12.44 28.87
N GLN A 489 2.92 11.64 28.22
CA GLN A 489 4.35 11.61 28.56
C GLN A 489 5.01 12.91 28.09
N SER A 490 5.89 13.46 28.93
CA SER A 490 6.64 14.66 28.58
C SER A 490 7.61 14.38 27.42
N ILE A 491 7.51 15.18 26.35
CA ILE A 491 8.39 15.09 25.18
C ILE A 491 9.41 16.22 25.23
N PRO A 492 10.72 15.94 25.37
CA PRO A 492 11.74 16.98 25.44
C PRO A 492 11.80 17.81 24.16
N GLN A 493 11.93 19.14 24.28
CA GLN A 493 12.08 20.07 23.13
C GLN A 493 13.22 19.64 22.19
N GLN A 494 14.33 19.16 22.76
CA GLN A 494 15.47 18.65 22.00
C GLN A 494 15.09 17.56 20.98
N LEU A 495 14.08 16.72 21.26
CA LEU A 495 13.63 15.75 20.26
C LEU A 495 13.08 16.47 19.02
N TRP A 496 12.25 17.49 19.20
CA TRP A 496 11.65 18.26 18.09
C TRP A 496 12.71 19.01 17.29
N ASP A 497 13.69 19.59 17.98
CA ASP A 497 14.81 20.31 17.34
C ASP A 497 15.68 19.37 16.49
N ASP A 498 15.90 18.12 16.94
CA ASP A 498 16.73 17.13 16.25
C ASP A 498 16.00 16.44 15.06
N LEU A 499 14.66 16.43 15.05
CA LEU A 499 13.87 15.64 14.09
C LEU A 499 14.16 15.94 12.61
N PRO A 500 14.26 17.20 12.14
CA PRO A 500 14.54 17.47 10.72
C PRO A 500 15.82 16.79 10.22
N GLU A 501 16.90 16.85 11.01
CA GLU A 501 18.17 16.22 10.65
C GLU A 501 18.09 14.69 10.74
N LEU A 502 17.40 14.16 11.75
CA LEU A 502 17.17 12.71 11.90
C LEU A 502 16.33 12.13 10.76
N LEU A 503 15.37 12.89 10.22
CA LEU A 503 14.48 12.47 9.14
C LEU A 503 15.11 12.59 7.75
N ARG A 504 16.11 13.46 7.56
CA ARG A 504 16.81 13.67 6.28
C ARG A 504 17.37 12.38 5.66
N ARG A 505 17.79 11.41 6.47
CA ARG A 505 18.30 10.12 5.97
C ARG A 505 17.19 9.18 5.44
N TYR A 506 15.93 9.49 5.73
CA TYR A 506 14.74 8.75 5.30
C TYR A 506 14.07 9.37 4.07
N SER A 507 14.42 10.60 3.69
CA SER A 507 13.85 11.26 2.51
C SER A 507 14.34 10.60 1.22
N ASP A 508 13.46 10.50 0.23
CA ASP A 508 13.82 10.05 -1.11
C ASP A 508 14.76 11.08 -1.78
N THR A 509 15.75 10.57 -2.51
CA THR A 509 16.77 11.41 -3.16
C THR A 509 16.25 12.19 -4.37
N ARG A 510 15.21 11.68 -5.04
CA ARG A 510 14.55 12.31 -6.19
C ARG A 510 13.35 13.15 -5.77
N PHE A 511 12.66 12.72 -4.70
CA PHE A 511 11.45 13.35 -4.18
C PHE A 511 11.60 13.64 -2.67
N PRO A 512 12.29 14.73 -2.28
CA PRO A 512 12.68 14.97 -0.88
C PRO A 512 11.53 15.16 0.11
N ASP A 513 10.31 15.42 -0.35
CA ASP A 513 9.13 15.54 0.50
C ASP A 513 8.48 14.16 0.77
N LEU A 514 9.04 13.08 0.22
CA LEU A 514 8.58 11.71 0.40
C LEU A 514 9.61 10.93 1.23
N TYR A 515 9.11 10.06 2.12
CA TYR A 515 9.96 9.36 3.09
C TYR A 515 9.80 7.85 2.99
N ALA A 516 10.89 7.14 3.28
CA ALA A 516 10.96 5.69 3.37
C ALA A 516 10.92 5.20 4.83
N ALA A 517 10.47 3.96 5.04
CA ALA A 517 10.38 3.40 6.39
C ALA A 517 11.77 3.19 7.04
N SER A 518 12.79 2.99 6.20
CA SER A 518 14.19 2.85 6.57
C SER A 518 15.10 3.70 5.67
N PRO A 519 16.30 4.08 6.14
CA PRO A 519 17.21 4.92 5.38
C PRO A 519 17.63 4.26 4.06
N GLY A 520 17.50 4.99 2.95
CA GLY A 520 17.78 4.49 1.61
C GLY A 520 16.81 3.41 1.10
N GLY A 521 15.69 3.22 1.79
CA GLY A 521 14.56 2.43 1.30
C GLY A 521 13.71 3.22 0.29
N THR A 522 12.72 2.54 -0.28
CA THR A 522 11.74 3.15 -1.18
C THR A 522 10.74 3.97 -0.37
N ALA A 523 10.48 5.20 -0.81
CA ALA A 523 9.51 6.03 -0.12
C ALA A 523 8.10 5.43 -0.18
N SER A 524 7.31 5.67 0.85
CA SER A 524 5.96 5.15 0.97
C SER A 524 5.00 6.14 1.63
N ALA A 525 3.71 5.97 1.39
CA ALA A 525 2.68 6.81 1.99
C ALA A 525 2.70 6.74 3.52
N ASP A 526 2.94 5.57 4.12
CA ASP A 526 2.97 5.41 5.59
C ASP A 526 4.19 6.04 6.22
N ALA A 527 5.36 5.89 5.59
CA ALA A 527 6.60 6.49 6.07
C ALA A 527 6.56 8.01 5.89
N THR A 528 6.02 8.49 4.77
CA THR A 528 5.75 9.91 4.54
C THR A 528 4.80 10.43 5.61
N ARG A 529 3.65 9.78 5.82
CA ARG A 529 2.71 10.11 6.89
C ARG A 529 3.39 10.14 8.27
N ALA A 530 4.22 9.14 8.59
CA ALA A 530 4.96 9.06 9.85
C ALA A 530 5.96 10.23 10.02
N ALA A 531 6.70 10.59 8.97
CA ALA A 531 7.59 11.75 8.98
C ALA A 531 6.81 13.05 9.19
N TYR A 532 5.72 13.25 8.47
CA TYR A 532 4.88 14.43 8.64
C TYR A 532 4.20 14.48 10.01
N TYR A 533 3.82 13.35 10.61
CA TYR A 533 3.34 13.34 11.99
C TYR A 533 4.39 13.72 13.02
N LEU A 534 5.66 13.39 12.76
CA LEU A 534 6.78 13.80 13.61
C LEU A 534 7.12 15.28 13.41
N LEU A 535 6.92 15.82 12.21
CA LEU A 535 7.21 17.23 11.89
C LEU A 535 6.06 18.18 12.27
N ALA A 536 4.81 17.68 12.24
CA ALA A 536 3.59 18.45 12.52
C ALA A 536 3.39 18.71 13.99
#